data_AF-A0A1M7QGL9-F1
#
_entry.id   AF-A0A1M7QGL9-F1
#
_cell.length_a   1.000
_cell.length_b   1.000
_cell.length_c   1.000
_cell.angle_alpha   90.00
_cell.angle_beta   90.00
_cell.angle_gamma   90.00
#
_symmetry.space_group_name_H-M   'P 1'
#
loop_
_entity.id
_entity.type
_entity.pdbx_description
1 polymer ?
#
loop_
_entity_poly.entity_id
_entity_poly.type
_entity_poly.pdbx_seq_one_letter_code
_entity_poly.pdbx_strand_id
1 'polypeptide(L)'
;ISDAGGELLQSLVHQRYKLKRSIVVTSNRVVQDWGKYLGDNTMATTILDRLMHRAHLLEFEGKSYRLKEAASRLTGLVKQGESKNDPAAVD
;
A
#
# COMPACT_ATOMS: atom_id res chain seq x y z
N ILE A 1 -9.29 -1.23 -16.70
CA ILE A 1 -7.96 -0.61 -16.62
C ILE A 1 -7.43 -0.63 -18.04
N SER A 2 -7.00 0.50 -18.61
CA SER A 2 -6.47 0.46 -19.98
C SER A 2 -5.16 -0.32 -20.00
N ASP A 3 -4.96 -1.10 -21.06
CA ASP A 3 -3.75 -1.91 -21.27
C ASP A 3 -2.46 -1.05 -21.17
N ALA A 4 -2.57 0.24 -21.53
CA ALA A 4 -1.51 1.23 -21.44
C ALA A 4 -0.83 1.34 -20.05
N GLY A 5 -1.58 1.11 -18.96
CA GLY A 5 -1.01 1.17 -17.61
C GLY A 5 0.01 0.04 -17.35
N GLY A 6 -0.30 -1.17 -17.83
CA GLY A 6 0.58 -2.32 -17.72
C GLY A 6 1.83 -2.17 -18.59
N GLU A 7 1.67 -1.70 -19.82
CA GLU A 7 2.77 -1.47 -20.75
C GLU A 7 3.78 -0.42 -20.24
N LEU A 8 3.28 0.66 -19.63
CA LEU A 8 4.12 1.69 -18.99
C LEU A 8 4.90 1.11 -17.81
N LEU A 9 4.24 0.31 -16.95
CA LEU A 9 4.90 -0.35 -15.83
C LEU A 9 5.99 -1.31 -16.32
N GLN A 10 5.70 -2.11 -17.35
CA GLN A 10 6.67 -3.02 -17.95
C GLN A 10 7.89 -2.26 -18.50
N SER A 11 7.65 -1.18 -19.25
CA SER A 11 8.71 -0.35 -19.82
C SER A 11 9.60 0.26 -18.73
N LEU A 12 8.99 0.80 -17.67
CA LEU A 12 9.70 1.36 -16.52
C LEU A 12 10.55 0.31 -15.80
N VAL A 13 9.95 -0.84 -15.46
CA VAL A 13 10.64 -1.93 -14.76
C VAL A 13 11.81 -2.44 -15.60
N HIS A 14 11.61 -2.62 -16.90
CA HIS A 14 12.67 -3.06 -17.82
C HIS A 14 13.83 -2.08 -17.90
N GLN A 15 13.55 -0.78 -18.03
CA GLN A 15 14.60 0.25 -18.06
C GLN A 15 15.41 0.27 -16.76
N ARG A 16 14.74 0.23 -15.61
CA ARG A 16 15.42 0.25 -14.31
C ARG A 16 16.22 -1.02 -14.05
N TYR A 17 15.69 -2.18 -14.43
CA TYR A 17 16.39 -3.46 -14.39
C TYR A 17 17.68 -3.42 -15.23
N LYS A 18 17.60 -2.96 -16.48
CA LYS A 18 18.75 -2.82 -17.39
C LYS A 18 19.82 -1.90 -16.84
N LEU A 19 19.42 -0.75 -16.29
CA LEU A 19 20.33 0.24 -15.71
C LEU A 19 20.79 -0.13 -14.29
N LYS A 20 20.42 -1.30 -13.77
CA LYS A 20 20.72 -1.77 -12.40
C LYS A 20 20.33 -0.74 -11.32
N ARG A 21 19.20 -0.04 -11.50
CA ARG A 21 18.72 0.95 -10.53
C ARG A 21 17.70 0.35 -9.59
N SER A 22 17.78 0.72 -8.30
CA SER A 22 16.85 0.25 -7.28
C SER A 22 15.40 0.67 -7.57
N ILE A 23 14.47 -0.20 -7.16
CA ILE A 23 13.01 -0.01 -7.23
C ILE A 23 12.44 -0.49 -5.90
N VAL A 24 11.55 0.29 -5.31
CA VAL A 24 10.71 -0.14 -4.19
C VAL A 24 9.26 -0.15 -4.69
N VAL A 25 8.59 -1.26 -4.50
CA VAL A 25 7.18 -1.44 -4.85
C VAL A 25 6.43 -1.81 -3.58
N THR A 26 5.30 -1.14 -3.35
CA THR A 26 4.35 -1.53 -2.31
C THR A 26 3.07 -1.96 -3.00
N SER A 27 2.50 -3.07 -2.54
CA SER A 27 1.21 -3.55 -3.01
C SER A 27 0.38 -4.03 -1.83
N ASN A 28 -0.91 -3.74 -1.88
CA ASN A 28 -1.90 -4.30 -0.97
C ASN A 28 -2.51 -5.61 -1.51
N ARG A 29 -1.91 -6.16 -2.58
CA ARG A 29 -2.29 -7.42 -3.21
C ARG A 29 -1.07 -8.32 -3.34
N VAL A 30 -1.31 -9.62 -3.27
CA VAL A 30 -0.29 -10.63 -3.54
C VAL A 30 0.13 -10.58 -5.01
N VAL A 31 1.38 -10.91 -5.31
CA VAL A 31 1.94 -10.82 -6.68
C VAL A 31 1.21 -11.72 -7.67
N GLN A 32 0.63 -12.83 -7.20
CA GLN A 32 -0.14 -13.78 -7.99
C GLN A 32 -1.40 -13.15 -8.60
N ASP A 33 -1.95 -12.13 -7.96
CA ASP A 33 -3.15 -11.44 -8.46
C ASP A 33 -2.85 -10.45 -9.59
N TRP A 34 -1.58 -10.09 -9.81
CA TRP A 34 -1.21 -8.99 -10.71
C TRP A 34 -1.66 -9.22 -12.15
N GLY A 35 -1.68 -10.46 -12.63
CA GLY A 35 -2.17 -10.79 -13.97
C GLY A 35 -3.63 -10.38 -14.19
N LYS A 36 -4.49 -10.59 -13.18
CA LYS A 36 -5.89 -10.14 -13.21
C LYS A 36 -6.02 -8.61 -13.22
N TYR A 37 -5.14 -7.92 -12.50
CA TYR A 37 -5.18 -6.45 -12.37
C TYR A 37 -4.58 -5.72 -13.58
N LEU A 38 -3.53 -6.29 -14.16
CA LEU A 38 -2.86 -5.74 -15.32
C LEU A 38 -3.56 -6.12 -16.64
N GLY A 39 -4.52 -7.06 -16.61
CA GLY A 39 -5.28 -7.49 -17.78
C GLY A 39 -4.56 -8.49 -18.67
N ASP A 40 -3.27 -8.74 -18.42
CA ASP A 40 -2.44 -9.69 -19.16
C ASP A 40 -1.50 -10.45 -18.20
N ASN A 41 -1.73 -11.76 -18.09
CA ASN A 41 -0.91 -12.67 -17.28
C ASN A 41 0.53 -12.77 -17.81
N THR A 42 0.74 -12.69 -19.12
CA THR A 42 2.05 -12.78 -19.76
C THR A 42 2.88 -11.55 -19.40
N MET A 43 2.28 -10.37 -19.53
CA MET A 43 2.89 -9.09 -19.14
C MET A 43 3.20 -9.06 -17.64
N ALA A 44 2.25 -9.46 -16.79
CA ALA A 44 2.45 -9.53 -15.35
C ALA A 44 3.62 -10.45 -14.98
N THR A 45 3.69 -11.63 -15.58
CA THR A 45 4.80 -12.57 -15.37
C THR A 45 6.13 -11.96 -15.80
N THR A 46 6.17 -11.25 -16.92
CA THR A 46 7.38 -10.57 -17.42
C THR A 46 7.85 -9.47 -16.47
N ILE A 47 6.91 -8.69 -15.90
CA ILE A 47 7.21 -7.67 -14.90
C ILE A 47 7.77 -8.31 -13.63
N LEU A 48 7.09 -9.34 -13.12
CA LEU A 48 7.49 -10.05 -11.90
C LEU A 48 8.86 -10.72 -12.06
N ASP A 49 9.16 -11.33 -13.19
CA ASP A 49 10.47 -11.92 -13.48
C ASP A 49 11.61 -10.90 -13.31
N ARG A 50 11.42 -9.66 -13.81
CA ARG A 50 12.41 -8.59 -13.70
C ARG A 50 12.52 -8.03 -12.28
N LEU A 51 11.41 -7.89 -11.57
CA LEU A 51 11.41 -7.42 -10.17
C LEU A 51 12.06 -8.45 -9.25
N MET A 52 11.67 -9.72 -9.36
CA MET A 52 12.05 -10.79 -8.43
C MET A 52 13.48 -11.31 -8.62
N HIS A 53 14.09 -11.08 -9.79
CA HIS A 53 15.47 -11.53 -10.04
C HIS A 53 16.50 -10.98 -9.02
N ARG A 54 16.26 -9.78 -8.47
CA ARG A 54 17.16 -9.12 -7.49
C ARG A 54 16.39 -8.36 -6.41
N ALA A 55 15.38 -8.98 -5.82
CA ALA A 55 14.56 -8.34 -4.79
C ALA A 55 14.50 -9.15 -3.49
N HIS A 56 14.14 -8.42 -2.42
CA HIS A 56 13.66 -9.00 -1.18
C HIS A 56 12.15 -8.74 -1.12
N LEU A 57 11.36 -9.81 -0.97
CA LEU A 57 9.92 -9.69 -0.76
C LEU A 57 9.66 -9.55 0.74
N LEU A 58 8.97 -8.47 1.11
CA LEU A 58 8.55 -8.21 2.48
C LEU A 58 7.04 -8.27 2.55
N GLU A 59 6.53 -9.25 3.31
CA GLU A 59 5.10 -9.36 3.60
C GLU A 59 4.80 -8.65 4.91
N PHE A 60 3.75 -7.83 4.88
CA PHE A 60 3.34 -7.04 6.03
C PHE A 60 1.98 -7.54 6.53
N GLU A 61 1.95 -7.97 7.79
CA GLU A 61 0.73 -8.37 8.47
C GLU A 61 0.41 -7.41 9.62
N GLY A 62 -0.87 -7.33 9.98
CA GLY A 62 -1.32 -6.57 11.15
C GLY A 62 -2.42 -5.55 10.87
N LYS A 63 -2.82 -4.84 11.93
CA LYS A 63 -3.90 -3.86 11.88
C LYS A 63 -3.45 -2.56 11.22
N SER A 64 -4.36 -1.92 10.49
CA SER A 64 -4.14 -0.60 9.88
C SER A 64 -3.72 0.45 10.92
N TYR A 65 -2.57 1.09 10.70
CA TYR A 65 -2.13 2.24 11.51
C TYR A 65 -3.15 3.38 11.47
N ARG A 66 -3.80 3.61 10.31
CA ARG A 66 -4.85 4.62 10.17
C ARG A 66 -6.04 4.35 11.10
N LEU A 67 -6.38 3.08 11.32
CA LEU A 67 -7.45 2.70 12.24
C LEU A 67 -7.03 2.94 13.69
N LYS A 68 -5.78 2.64 14.05
CA LYS A 68 -5.22 2.94 15.37
C LYS A 68 -5.27 4.45 15.66
N GLU A 69 -4.87 5.28 14.70
CA GLU A 69 -4.94 6.74 14.83
C GLU A 69 -6.37 7.26 14.92
N ALA A 70 -7.27 6.74 14.08
CA ALA A 70 -8.68 7.12 14.12
C ALA A 70 -9.32 6.80 15.49
N ALA A 71 -9.04 5.61 16.04
CA ALA A 71 -9.48 5.24 17.38
C ALA A 71 -8.89 6.17 18.45
N SER A 72 -7.59 6.50 18.36
CA SER A 72 -6.95 7.44 19.29
C SER A 72 -7.61 8.82 19.25
N ARG A 73 -7.91 9.36 18.06
CA ARG A 73 -8.59 10.65 17.90
C ARG A 73 -9.99 10.62 18.52
N LEU A 74 -10.77 9.57 18.28
CA LEU A 74 -12.11 9.41 18.87
C LEU A 74 -12.05 9.35 20.39
N THR A 75 -11.15 8.56 20.98
CA THR A 75 -11.01 8.49 22.44
C THR A 75 -10.56 9.82 23.06
N GLY A 76 -9.73 10.60 22.37
CA GLY A 76 -9.35 11.95 22.80
C GLY A 76 -10.51 12.95 22.77
N LEU A 77 -11.37 12.86 21.75
CA LEU A 77 -12.57 13.70 21.64
C LEU A 77 -13.60 13.38 22.73
N VAL A 78 -13.78 12.10 23.08
CA VAL A 78 -14.70 11.67 24.15
C VAL A 78 -14.26 12.28 25.50
N LYS A 79 -12.97 12.20 25.85
CA LYS A 79 -12.44 12.81 27.08
C LYS A 79 -12.63 14.33 27.15
N GLN A 80 -12.54 15.01 26.00
CA GLN A 80 -12.71 16.46 25.92
C GLN A 80 -14.19 16.88 26.01
N GLY A 81 -15.11 16.02 25.57
CA GLY A 81 -16.56 16.19 25.74
C GLY A 81 -17.02 15.96 27.18
N GLU A 82 -16.46 14.96 27.88
CA GLU A 82 -16.75 14.69 29.29
C GLU A 82 -16.30 15.84 30.20
N SER A 83 -15.10 16.39 29.98
CA SER A 83 -14.58 17.53 30.76
C SER A 83 -15.40 18.82 30.59
N LYS A 84 -16.12 19.01 29.47
CA LYS A 84 -16.95 20.21 29.23
C LYS A 84 -18.37 20.10 29.79
N ASN A 85 -18.82 18.88 30.09
CA ASN A 85 -20.17 18.59 30.55
C ASN A 85 -20.23 18.25 32.05
N ASP A 86 -19.18 18.53 32.82
CA ASP A 86 -19.19 18.32 34.27
C ASP A 86 -19.97 19.46 34.97
N PRO A 87 -21.18 19.19 35.50
CA PRO A 87 -21.98 20.20 36.17
C PRO A 87 -21.40 20.61 37.53
N ALA A 88 -20.39 19.91 38.06
CA ALA A 88 -19.75 20.23 39.34
C ALA A 88 -18.65 21.32 39.26
N ALA A 89 -18.36 21.84 38.06
CA ALA A 89 -17.41 22.94 37.87
C ALA A 89 -18.06 24.35 37.97
N VAL A 90 -19.34 24.41 38.35
CA VAL A 90 -20.12 25.64 38.54
C VAL A 90 -20.53 25.76 40.02
N ASP A 91 -19.55 25.76 40.91
CA ASP A 91 -19.69 26.23 42.29
C ASP A 91 -18.44 27.04 42.67
#